data_AF-A0ABD3M6Q3-F1
#
_entry.id   AF-A0ABD3M6Q3-F1
#
_cell.length_a   1.000
_cell.length_b   1.000
_cell.length_c   1.000
_cell.angle_alpha   90.00
_cell.angle_beta   90.00
_cell.angle_gamma   90.00
#
_symmetry.space_group_name_H-M   'P 1'
#
loop_
_entity.id
_entity.type
_entity.pdbx_description
1 polymer ?
#
loop_
_entity_poly.entity_id
_entity_poly.type
_entity_poly.pdbx_seq_one_letter_code
_entity_poly.pdbx_strand_id
1 'polypeptide(L)'
;MLRRLFRGGEKEMNQLQRNVKRMMTVQKREVRGVSDVIFTVGRSETIAFKAENESRRGKGEPYFVRVKNDIGKEKMVVIWVKFSSNRGDFLTDIVLSSTEPNHKHFFLGNTQGYKLIIHPEMRGMAAVDPTLCLMIKKEAGKSRFVTDVRVSYTRADHMDLRRQNYEMLPVCLSNFGLSYANVWIRWTTSSLVRLTNADHLEKELKDYSEMLAKSPENKILLQMVDELKWRLREAQLAEEEHAKDIPKDDLTYTKEFLALTSRELAKCCSVFRKSIANARGERVSIDDYCIFLREPLSMAPFIRQIFELPASSSGMLVQHPSSNNVPIFDVGATLKATAVFCMLCSPELMKFVFNWQDPRGTGFIESKQFLDVLGIFHPRHRDDVLAGTLKKIDFPLGEMMSFSEFECYMKKFPRLLYPAFRVQEKMRQKFFGSGWWNRKLRLYCEARKHLELERKRSQESEDKERRQRYAISEELKYESIELSIAMRRKRRQRSNT
;
A
#
# COMPACT_ATOMS: atom_id res chain seq x y z
N MET A 1 12.18 -29.44 -31.90
CA MET A 1 11.03 -29.23 -31.00
C MET A 1 11.36 -28.49 -29.70
N LEU A 2 12.41 -28.89 -28.95
CA LEU A 2 12.79 -28.27 -27.67
C LEU A 2 13.04 -26.74 -27.72
N ARG A 3 13.71 -26.21 -28.76
CA ARG A 3 13.92 -24.76 -28.92
C ARG A 3 12.64 -23.92 -29.12
N ARG A 4 11.56 -24.51 -29.69
CA ARG A 4 10.25 -23.83 -29.84
C ARG A 4 9.48 -23.79 -28.52
N LEU A 5 9.58 -24.86 -27.71
CA LEU A 5 8.98 -24.91 -26.36
C LEU A 5 9.65 -23.91 -25.41
N PHE A 6 10.98 -23.79 -25.45
CA PHE A 6 11.74 -22.80 -24.67
C PHE A 6 11.37 -21.35 -25.05
N ARG A 7 11.32 -21.02 -26.35
CA ARG A 7 10.89 -19.69 -26.81
C ARG A 7 9.45 -19.34 -26.46
N GLY A 8 8.56 -20.34 -26.38
CA GLY A 8 7.17 -20.16 -25.95
C GLY A 8 7.06 -19.78 -24.47
N GLY A 9 7.81 -20.48 -23.60
CA GLY A 9 7.84 -20.21 -22.16
C GLY A 9 8.45 -18.84 -21.81
N GLU A 10 9.46 -18.40 -22.54
CA GLU A 10 10.10 -17.09 -22.32
C GLU A 10 9.20 -15.91 -22.71
N LYS A 11 8.47 -16.02 -23.84
CA LYS A 11 7.46 -15.03 -24.23
C LYS A 11 6.32 -14.94 -23.22
N GLU A 12 5.86 -16.09 -22.74
CA GLU A 12 4.80 -16.20 -21.72
C GLU A 12 5.25 -15.62 -20.38
N MET A 13 6.49 -15.89 -19.96
CA MET A 13 7.10 -15.30 -18.76
C MET A 13 7.18 -13.77 -18.87
N ASN A 14 7.66 -13.24 -19.99
CA ASN A 14 7.76 -11.80 -20.22
C ASN A 14 6.37 -11.14 -20.21
N GLN A 15 5.36 -11.80 -20.78
CA GLN A 15 3.98 -11.32 -20.74
C GLN A 15 3.41 -11.34 -19.31
N LEU A 16 3.64 -12.41 -18.55
CA LEU A 16 3.27 -12.49 -17.13
C LEU A 16 3.97 -11.41 -16.30
N GLN A 17 5.26 -11.17 -16.48
CA GLN A 17 5.99 -10.11 -15.77
C GLN A 17 5.40 -8.73 -16.04
N ARG A 18 5.12 -8.40 -17.32
CA ARG A 18 4.46 -7.14 -17.70
C ARG A 18 3.08 -7.00 -17.07
N ASN A 19 2.28 -8.07 -17.11
CA ASN A 19 0.91 -8.07 -16.60
C ASN A 19 0.89 -8.01 -15.06
N VAL A 20 1.79 -8.72 -14.36
CA VAL A 20 1.96 -8.63 -12.90
C VAL A 20 2.42 -7.23 -12.50
N LYS A 21 3.38 -6.64 -13.22
CA LYS A 21 3.82 -5.25 -12.97
C LYS A 21 2.65 -4.29 -13.15
N ARG A 22 1.88 -4.41 -14.24
CA ARG A 22 0.68 -3.62 -14.52
C ARG A 22 -0.35 -3.76 -13.38
N MET A 23 -0.67 -4.98 -12.96
CA MET A 23 -1.68 -5.26 -11.93
C MET A 23 -1.24 -4.90 -10.51
N MET A 24 0.04 -5.05 -10.16
CA MET A 24 0.59 -4.53 -8.90
C MET A 24 0.55 -3.00 -8.84
N THR A 25 0.64 -2.34 -9.99
CA THR A 25 0.49 -0.88 -10.09
C THR A 25 -0.98 -0.47 -9.96
N VAL A 26 -1.91 -1.33 -10.40
CA VAL A 26 -3.36 -1.20 -10.14
C VAL A 26 -3.69 -1.41 -8.65
N GLN A 27 -3.07 -2.36 -7.94
CA GLN A 27 -3.25 -2.51 -6.47
C GLN A 27 -2.63 -1.36 -5.66
N LYS A 28 -1.64 -0.64 -6.20
CA LYS A 28 -1.18 0.64 -5.63
C LYS A 28 -2.21 1.78 -5.73
N ARG A 29 -3.36 1.55 -6.37
CA ARG A 29 -4.47 2.53 -6.49
C ARG A 29 -5.38 2.58 -5.26
N GLU A 30 -5.19 1.72 -4.25
CA GLU A 30 -5.81 1.96 -2.95
C GLU A 30 -5.24 3.24 -2.35
N VAL A 31 -6.14 4.15 -1.99
CA VAL A 31 -5.79 5.40 -1.31
C VAL A 31 -5.13 5.03 0.02
N ARG A 32 -3.83 5.27 0.15
CA ARG A 32 -3.12 5.18 1.42
C ARG A 32 -2.95 6.56 2.03
N GLY A 33 -3.39 6.72 3.26
CA GLY A 33 -3.17 7.90 4.07
C GLY A 33 -2.14 7.64 5.14
N VAL A 34 -1.47 8.71 5.59
CA VAL A 34 -0.74 8.68 6.85
C VAL A 34 -1.76 8.53 7.96
N SER A 35 -1.56 7.55 8.84
CA SER A 35 -2.44 7.24 9.96
C SER A 35 -1.84 7.57 11.32
N ASP A 36 -0.52 7.66 11.43
CA ASP A 36 0.14 8.05 12.67
C ASP A 36 1.52 8.65 12.41
N VAL A 37 2.00 9.45 13.35
CA VAL A 37 3.34 10.04 13.32
C VAL A 37 3.98 9.88 14.69
N ILE A 38 5.25 9.49 14.72
CA ILE A 38 6.05 9.44 15.96
C ILE A 38 7.45 9.99 15.72
N PHE A 39 8.17 10.20 16.83
CA PHE A 39 9.56 10.65 16.83
C PHE A 39 10.46 9.63 17.50
N THR A 40 11.71 9.58 17.07
CA THR A 40 12.81 8.97 17.84
C THR A 40 13.92 10.00 18.02
N VAL A 41 14.58 9.99 19.17
CA VAL A 41 15.65 10.94 19.53
C VAL A 41 16.96 10.21 19.83
N GLY A 42 18.04 10.65 19.20
CA GLY A 42 19.35 10.02 19.32
C GLY A 42 19.55 8.79 18.42
N ARG A 43 20.82 8.41 18.23
CA ARG A 43 21.21 7.30 17.34
C ARG A 43 20.79 5.95 17.91
N SER A 44 21.00 5.72 19.20
CA SER A 44 20.71 4.43 19.85
C SER A 44 19.22 4.07 19.78
N GLU A 45 18.34 4.99 20.17
CA GLU A 45 16.88 4.79 20.10
C GLU A 45 16.42 4.57 18.65
N THR A 46 16.89 5.39 17.72
CA THR A 46 16.51 5.30 16.30
C THR A 46 16.93 3.96 15.68
N ILE A 47 18.11 3.44 16.04
CA ILE A 47 18.58 2.13 15.56
C ILE A 47 17.76 0.99 16.16
N ALA A 48 17.50 1.03 17.48
CA ALA A 48 16.68 0.03 18.16
C ALA A 48 15.26 0.00 17.59
N PHE A 49 14.63 1.18 17.44
CA PHE A 49 13.31 1.32 16.84
C PHE A 49 13.28 0.83 15.39
N LYS A 50 14.32 1.13 14.59
CA LYS A 50 14.42 0.64 13.21
C LYS A 50 14.45 -0.89 13.16
N ALA A 51 15.26 -1.54 14.02
CA ALA A 51 15.37 -3.00 14.05
C ALA A 51 14.05 -3.66 14.46
N GLU A 52 13.38 -3.12 15.49
CA GLU A 52 12.06 -3.58 15.90
C GLU A 52 11.04 -3.42 14.77
N ASN A 53 11.04 -2.26 14.12
CA ASN A 53 10.10 -1.93 13.06
C ASN A 53 10.31 -2.75 11.77
N GLU A 54 11.56 -3.13 11.47
CA GLU A 54 11.88 -4.10 10.41
C GLU A 54 11.41 -5.52 10.76
N SER A 55 11.49 -5.93 12.03
CA SER A 55 10.93 -7.20 12.52
C SER A 55 9.40 -7.24 12.36
N ARG A 56 8.70 -6.18 12.80
CA ARG A 56 7.24 -6.02 12.59
C ARG A 56 6.88 -6.10 11.10
N ARG A 57 7.64 -5.41 10.25
CA ARG A 57 7.47 -5.46 8.79
C ARG A 57 7.66 -6.88 8.23
N GLY A 58 8.66 -7.62 8.71
CA GLY A 58 8.90 -9.01 8.31
C GLY A 58 7.76 -9.96 8.69
N LYS A 59 7.09 -9.69 9.81
CA LYS A 59 5.89 -10.41 10.28
C LYS A 59 4.59 -9.98 9.57
N GLY A 60 4.64 -8.91 8.77
CA GLY A 60 3.47 -8.34 8.10
C GLY A 60 2.58 -7.49 9.01
N GLU A 61 3.08 -7.08 10.16
CA GLU A 61 2.39 -6.20 11.11
C GLU A 61 2.47 -4.73 10.66
N PRO A 62 1.59 -3.85 11.16
CA PRO A 62 1.68 -2.42 10.88
C PRO A 62 3.00 -1.83 11.36
N TYR A 63 3.70 -1.15 10.44
CA TYR A 63 5.05 -0.61 10.67
C TYR A 63 5.11 0.87 10.27
N PHE A 64 6.11 1.56 10.80
CA PHE A 64 6.40 2.96 10.49
C PHE A 64 7.42 3.09 9.35
N VAL A 65 7.36 4.19 8.61
CA VAL A 65 8.31 4.52 7.55
C VAL A 65 9.06 5.77 7.98
N ARG A 66 10.39 5.70 7.90
CA ARG A 66 11.26 6.83 8.22
C ARG A 66 11.09 7.94 7.19
N VAL A 67 10.83 9.17 7.65
CA VAL A 67 10.92 10.37 6.81
C VAL A 67 12.38 10.61 6.44
N LYS A 68 12.64 10.95 5.17
CA LYS A 68 13.98 10.92 4.55
C LYS A 68 15.03 11.71 5.33
N ASN A 69 14.68 12.90 5.81
CA ASN A 69 15.56 13.83 6.49
C ASN A 69 15.19 13.86 7.98
N ASP A 70 16.20 13.90 8.86
CA ASP A 70 16.00 14.13 10.28
C ASP A 70 15.69 15.62 10.55
N ILE A 71 15.40 16.00 11.78
CA ILE A 71 15.10 17.39 12.15
C ILE A 71 16.01 17.89 13.29
N GLY A 72 16.92 17.04 13.74
CA GLY A 72 17.75 17.27 14.92
C GLY A 72 18.81 18.37 14.71
N LYS A 73 19.12 19.13 15.77
CA LYS A 73 20.23 20.10 15.76
C LYS A 73 21.51 19.48 16.33
N GLU A 74 21.48 19.12 17.62
CA GLU A 74 22.62 18.49 18.31
C GLU A 74 22.45 16.97 18.40
N LYS A 75 21.26 16.53 18.78
CA LYS A 75 20.84 15.13 18.74
C LYS A 75 20.04 14.88 17.48
N MET A 76 20.24 13.71 16.85
CA MET A 76 19.43 13.27 15.72
C MET A 76 17.98 13.10 16.15
N VAL A 77 17.03 13.71 15.45
CA VAL A 77 15.58 13.55 15.73
C VAL A 77 14.92 13.11 14.44
N VAL A 78 14.29 11.94 14.42
CA VAL A 78 13.72 11.37 13.19
C VAL A 78 12.20 11.34 13.28
N ILE A 79 11.54 11.80 12.22
CA ILE A 79 10.09 11.65 12.04
C ILE A 79 9.81 10.30 11.39
N TRP A 80 8.85 9.57 11.94
CA TRP A 80 8.36 8.31 11.42
C TRP A 80 6.87 8.39 11.15
N VAL A 81 6.42 7.91 10.00
CA VAL A 81 5.01 7.94 9.59
C VAL A 81 4.47 6.54 9.38
N LYS A 82 3.28 6.25 9.90
CA LYS A 82 2.57 5.00 9.65
C LYS A 82 1.53 5.23 8.56
N PHE A 83 1.36 4.26 7.68
CA PHE A 83 0.34 4.30 6.63
C PHE A 83 -0.82 3.36 6.97
N SER A 84 -2.03 3.72 6.54
CA SER A 84 -3.21 2.84 6.56
C SER A 84 -3.89 2.87 5.19
N SER A 85 -4.63 1.81 4.87
CA SER A 85 -5.60 1.80 3.76
C SER A 85 -7.02 2.15 4.26
N ASN A 86 -7.26 2.15 5.57
CA ASN A 86 -8.55 2.48 6.15
C ASN A 86 -8.72 4.00 6.27
N ARG A 87 -9.70 4.56 5.55
CA ARG A 87 -10.00 5.99 5.53
C ARG A 87 -10.29 6.58 6.91
N GLY A 88 -10.90 5.82 7.81
CA GLY A 88 -11.20 6.28 9.16
C GLY A 88 -9.95 6.60 9.99
N ASP A 89 -8.80 6.04 9.61
CA ASP A 89 -7.54 6.21 10.34
C ASP A 89 -6.70 7.39 9.82
N PHE A 90 -7.07 7.99 8.69
CA PHE A 90 -6.23 8.98 8.02
C PHE A 90 -6.12 10.26 8.83
N LEU A 91 -4.92 10.83 8.87
CA LEU A 91 -4.69 12.15 9.42
C LEU A 91 -5.33 13.17 8.49
N THR A 92 -6.26 13.94 9.05
CA THR A 92 -7.00 15.00 8.34
C THR A 92 -6.48 16.38 8.69
N ASP A 93 -5.62 16.48 9.71
CA ASP A 93 -4.89 17.69 10.05
C ASP A 93 -3.59 17.40 10.82
N ILE A 94 -2.58 18.26 10.64
CA ILE A 94 -1.29 18.21 11.34
C ILE A 94 -0.80 19.65 11.59
N VAL A 95 -0.55 19.98 12.85
CA VAL A 95 -0.06 21.30 13.28
C VAL A 95 1.21 21.15 14.11
N LEU A 96 2.22 21.98 13.82
CA LEU A 96 3.41 22.12 14.65
C LEU A 96 3.09 23.02 15.84
N SER A 97 3.37 22.56 17.06
CA SER A 97 3.15 23.32 18.29
C SER A 97 4.38 23.26 19.20
N SER A 98 4.44 24.17 20.17
CA SER A 98 5.38 24.12 21.30
C SER A 98 4.73 23.45 22.51
N THR A 99 5.53 22.86 23.39
CA THR A 99 5.12 22.45 24.73
C THR A 99 4.98 23.60 25.72
N GLU A 100 5.64 24.72 25.46
CA GLU A 100 5.67 25.85 26.36
C GLU A 100 4.43 26.74 26.16
N PRO A 101 3.59 26.95 27.20
CA PRO A 101 2.35 27.72 27.07
C PRO A 101 2.54 29.16 26.58
N ASN A 102 3.68 29.78 26.91
CA ASN A 102 3.99 31.17 26.57
C ASN A 102 4.66 31.32 25.19
N HIS A 103 4.91 30.22 24.48
CA HIS A 103 5.59 30.25 23.20
C HIS A 103 4.67 30.77 22.10
N LYS A 104 5.22 31.58 21.16
CA LYS A 104 4.47 32.19 20.05
C LYS A 104 3.68 31.18 19.19
N HIS A 105 4.17 29.95 19.13
CA HIS A 105 3.56 28.85 18.36
C HIS A 105 2.94 27.77 19.25
N PHE A 106 2.55 28.11 20.48
CA PHE A 106 1.79 27.20 21.33
C PHE A 106 0.36 27.04 20.81
N PHE A 107 -0.08 25.80 20.63
CA PHE A 107 -1.42 25.44 20.23
C PHE A 107 -1.91 24.20 20.98
N LEU A 108 -2.95 24.37 21.80
CA LEU A 108 -3.56 23.28 22.58
C LEU A 108 -4.92 22.90 21.98
N GLY A 109 -4.91 22.03 20.98
CA GLY A 109 -6.10 21.59 20.25
C GLY A 109 -6.90 20.42 20.87
N ASN A 110 -6.61 19.99 22.10
CA ASN A 110 -7.21 18.78 22.68
C ASN A 110 -8.75 18.85 22.72
N THR A 111 -9.31 20.01 23.03
CA THR A 111 -10.78 20.26 23.04
C THR A 111 -11.38 20.29 21.63
N GLN A 112 -10.56 20.44 20.60
CA GLN A 112 -10.96 20.46 19.19
C GLN A 112 -10.74 19.10 18.51
N GLY A 113 -10.46 18.04 19.26
CA GLY A 113 -10.27 16.68 18.74
C GLY A 113 -8.86 16.39 18.22
N TYR A 114 -7.87 17.25 18.52
CA TYR A 114 -6.47 16.95 18.22
C TYR A 114 -5.85 16.04 19.28
N LYS A 115 -5.03 15.09 18.82
CA LYS A 115 -4.17 14.25 19.64
C LYS A 115 -2.75 14.83 19.66
N LEU A 116 -2.17 14.91 20.85
CA LEU A 116 -0.79 15.32 21.07
C LEU A 116 0.17 14.16 20.76
N ILE A 117 1.18 14.44 19.93
CA ILE A 117 2.34 13.58 19.71
C ILE A 117 3.58 14.34 20.18
N ILE A 118 4.29 13.75 21.14
CA ILE A 118 5.50 14.33 21.72
C ILE A 118 6.46 13.24 22.19
N HIS A 119 7.75 13.47 22.01
CA HIS A 119 8.80 12.65 22.61
C HIS A 119 9.22 13.22 23.97
N PRO A 120 9.52 12.38 25.00
CA PRO A 120 9.93 12.84 26.32
C PRO A 120 11.11 13.84 26.31
N GLU A 121 12.13 13.59 25.46
CA GLU A 121 13.29 14.49 25.30
C GLU A 121 13.01 15.78 24.50
N MET A 122 11.77 16.00 24.04
CA MET A 122 11.37 17.21 23.32
C MET A 122 10.34 18.03 24.11
N ARG A 123 10.34 17.90 25.44
CA ARG A 123 9.43 18.64 26.32
C ARG A 123 9.93 20.04 26.70
N GLY A 124 11.18 20.39 26.39
CA GLY A 124 11.81 21.62 26.83
C GLY A 124 12.13 21.64 28.33
N MET A 125 12.45 20.49 28.93
CA MET A 125 12.74 20.41 30.37
C MET A 125 14.14 20.96 30.71
N ALA A 126 15.11 20.84 29.80
CA ALA A 126 16.39 21.54 29.88
C ALA A 126 16.43 22.74 28.92
N ALA A 127 17.27 23.74 29.22
CA ALA A 127 17.39 24.98 28.44
C ALA A 127 17.80 24.79 26.96
N VAL A 128 18.32 23.62 26.61
CA VAL A 128 18.77 23.23 25.27
C VAL A 128 17.85 22.20 24.61
N ASP A 129 16.85 21.68 25.34
CA ASP A 129 15.95 20.67 24.80
C ASP A 129 14.96 21.31 23.82
N PRO A 130 14.69 20.66 22.68
CA PRO A 130 13.62 21.07 21.80
C PRO A 130 12.27 21.10 22.53
N THR A 131 11.37 21.96 22.05
CA THR A 131 10.00 22.11 22.58
C THR A 131 8.93 21.64 21.59
N LEU A 132 9.34 21.00 20.48
CA LEU A 132 8.44 20.62 19.40
C LEU A 132 7.45 19.52 19.84
N CYS A 133 6.17 19.75 19.60
CA CYS A 133 5.14 18.72 19.57
C CYS A 133 4.28 18.82 18.30
N LEU A 134 3.63 17.70 17.91
CA LEU A 134 2.67 17.68 16.82
C LEU A 134 1.26 17.53 17.40
N MET A 135 0.35 18.36 16.92
CA MET A 135 -1.07 18.20 17.12
C MET A 135 -1.65 17.59 15.85
N ILE A 136 -2.13 16.34 15.93
CA ILE A 136 -2.70 15.61 14.80
C ILE A 136 -4.19 15.40 14.96
N LYS A 137 -4.95 15.44 13.87
CA LYS A 137 -6.41 15.23 13.90
C LYS A 137 -6.82 14.11 12.96
N LYS A 138 -7.85 13.37 13.35
CA LYS A 138 -8.54 12.38 12.53
C LYS A 138 -10.03 12.65 12.58
N GLU A 139 -10.62 12.95 11.44
CA GLU A 139 -12.06 13.26 11.33
C GLU A 139 -12.71 12.33 10.31
N ALA A 140 -13.65 11.50 10.77
CA ALA A 140 -14.42 10.66 9.89
C ALA A 140 -15.23 11.51 8.89
N GLY A 141 -15.21 11.13 7.61
CA GLY A 141 -15.95 11.81 6.55
C GLY A 141 -15.26 13.03 5.92
N LYS A 142 -14.11 13.48 6.43
CA LYS A 142 -13.34 14.56 5.81
C LYS A 142 -12.66 14.05 4.54
N SER A 143 -12.87 14.75 3.44
CA SER A 143 -12.35 14.35 2.12
C SER A 143 -10.84 14.58 2.01
N ARG A 144 -10.30 15.60 2.69
CA ARG A 144 -8.89 15.97 2.70
C ARG A 144 -8.11 15.24 3.78
N PHE A 145 -7.04 14.55 3.40
CA PHE A 145 -6.16 13.83 4.31
C PHE A 145 -4.69 13.88 3.86
N VAL A 146 -3.79 13.52 4.78
CA VAL A 146 -2.35 13.49 4.57
C VAL A 146 -1.93 12.20 3.88
N THR A 147 -1.15 12.30 2.81
CA THR A 147 -0.62 11.15 2.07
C THR A 147 0.90 10.98 2.16
N ASP A 148 1.63 12.04 2.51
CA ASP A 148 3.07 11.96 2.75
C ASP A 148 3.55 13.14 3.60
N VAL A 149 4.67 12.93 4.31
CA VAL A 149 5.36 13.93 5.14
C VAL A 149 6.83 13.99 4.74
N ARG A 150 7.34 15.20 4.50
CA ARG A 150 8.73 15.46 4.11
C ARG A 150 9.35 16.57 4.95
N VAL A 151 10.67 16.60 4.96
CA VAL A 151 11.47 17.61 5.64
C VAL A 151 12.50 18.14 4.65
N SER A 152 12.74 19.44 4.65
CA SER A 152 13.73 20.10 3.81
C SER A 152 14.61 21.06 4.60
N TYR A 153 15.80 21.33 4.07
CA TYR A 153 16.74 22.31 4.63
C TYR A 153 17.12 23.40 3.63
N THR A 154 17.05 23.10 2.33
CA THR A 154 17.57 23.97 1.29
C THR A 154 16.46 24.59 0.45
N ARG A 155 16.74 25.76 -0.12
CA ARG A 155 15.81 26.42 -1.06
C ARG A 155 15.54 25.57 -2.31
N ALA A 156 16.51 24.76 -2.75
CA ALA A 156 16.32 23.82 -3.85
C ALA A 156 15.27 22.76 -3.49
N ASP A 157 15.39 22.14 -2.31
CA ASP A 157 14.39 21.18 -1.82
C ASP A 157 12.99 21.82 -1.70
N HIS A 158 12.91 23.11 -1.31
CA HIS A 158 11.63 23.81 -1.20
C HIS A 158 10.96 23.96 -2.57
N MET A 159 11.74 24.26 -3.62
CA MET A 159 11.20 24.35 -4.98
C MET A 159 10.77 22.98 -5.48
N ASP A 160 11.54 21.93 -5.22
CA ASP A 160 11.21 20.57 -5.67
C ASP A 160 10.00 19.99 -4.93
N LEU A 161 9.85 20.24 -3.63
CA LEU A 161 8.69 19.80 -2.85
C LEU A 161 7.43 20.58 -3.23
N ARG A 162 7.53 21.89 -3.50
CA ARG A 162 6.41 22.67 -4.07
C ARG A 162 5.96 22.13 -5.42
N ARG A 163 6.90 21.82 -6.31
CA ARG A 163 6.63 21.18 -7.62
C ARG A 163 5.93 19.83 -7.48
N GLN A 164 6.10 19.15 -6.35
CA GLN A 164 5.48 17.86 -6.05
C GLN A 164 4.18 17.98 -5.22
N ASN A 165 3.58 19.18 -5.15
CA ASN A 165 2.33 19.45 -4.40
C ASN A 165 2.42 19.22 -2.89
N TYR A 166 3.60 19.42 -2.31
CA TYR A 166 3.70 19.52 -0.88
C TYR A 166 3.42 20.95 -0.42
N GLU A 167 2.61 21.08 0.62
CA GLU A 167 2.38 22.31 1.34
C GLU A 167 3.34 22.38 2.53
N MET A 168 4.06 23.50 2.64
CA MET A 168 4.96 23.73 3.76
C MET A 168 4.14 24.12 5.00
N LEU A 169 4.41 23.50 6.13
CA LEU A 169 3.87 23.98 7.40
C LEU A 169 4.49 25.35 7.72
N PRO A 170 3.70 26.31 8.27
CA PRO A 170 4.05 27.72 8.30
C PRO A 170 5.18 28.09 9.27
N VAL A 171 5.75 27.13 10.00
CA VAL A 171 6.74 27.37 11.06
C VAL A 171 8.03 26.61 10.76
N CYS A 172 9.17 27.30 10.88
CA CYS A 172 10.49 26.69 10.80
C CYS A 172 10.80 25.95 12.10
N LEU A 173 11.42 24.77 11.99
CA LEU A 173 11.75 23.94 13.14
C LEU A 173 12.77 24.58 14.09
N SER A 174 13.57 25.53 13.60
CA SER A 174 14.48 26.30 14.46
C SER A 174 13.76 27.08 15.57
N ASN A 175 12.49 27.41 15.39
CA ASN A 175 11.69 28.08 16.41
C ASN A 175 11.38 27.18 17.61
N PHE A 176 11.60 25.87 17.49
CA PHE A 176 11.38 24.89 18.56
C PHE A 176 12.68 24.28 19.09
N GLY A 177 13.82 24.94 18.88
CA GLY A 177 15.13 24.43 19.31
C GLY A 177 15.75 23.36 18.40
N LEU A 178 15.18 23.12 17.22
CA LEU A 178 15.65 22.12 16.25
C LEU A 178 16.51 22.74 15.13
N SER A 179 16.87 21.92 14.14
CA SER A 179 17.60 22.39 12.96
C SER A 179 16.79 23.40 12.14
N TYR A 180 17.50 24.20 11.32
CA TYR A 180 16.86 25.09 10.36
C TYR A 180 16.26 24.28 9.20
N ALA A 181 15.06 23.77 9.41
CA ALA A 181 14.35 22.88 8.51
C ALA A 181 12.85 23.19 8.51
N ASN A 182 12.17 22.81 7.43
CA ASN A 182 10.72 22.94 7.29
C ASN A 182 10.07 21.58 7.06
N VAL A 183 8.89 21.39 7.64
CA VAL A 183 8.05 20.21 7.42
C VAL A 183 7.07 20.49 6.28
N TRP A 184 6.89 19.50 5.43
CA TRP A 184 6.09 19.56 4.21
C TRP A 184 5.09 18.42 4.18
N ILE A 185 3.83 18.74 3.88
CA ILE A 185 2.71 17.79 3.91
C ILE A 185 2.10 17.70 2.52
N ARG A 186 1.91 16.47 2.02
CA ARG A 186 1.15 16.26 0.79
C ARG A 186 -0.29 15.91 1.11
N TRP A 187 -1.20 16.80 0.73
CA TRP A 187 -2.63 16.61 0.92
C TRP A 187 -3.29 15.97 -0.29
N THR A 188 -4.38 15.24 -0.07
CA THR A 188 -5.21 14.68 -1.14
C THR A 188 -6.67 14.68 -0.72
N THR A 189 -7.57 14.93 -1.68
CA THR A 189 -9.02 15.05 -1.47
C THR A 189 -9.85 13.92 -2.10
N SER A 190 -9.23 13.03 -2.87
CA SER A 190 -9.95 12.10 -3.76
C SER A 190 -10.11 10.67 -3.20
N SER A 191 -11.24 10.04 -3.52
CA SER A 191 -11.56 8.60 -3.39
C SER A 191 -10.88 7.70 -4.43
N LEU A 192 -10.35 8.29 -5.48
CA LEU A 192 -9.52 7.64 -6.48
C LEU A 192 -8.23 8.44 -6.62
N VAL A 193 -7.08 7.78 -6.50
CA VAL A 193 -5.83 8.38 -6.96
C VAL A 193 -5.94 8.51 -8.48
N ARG A 194 -6.56 9.60 -8.96
CA ARG A 194 -6.27 10.15 -10.27
C ARG A 194 -4.83 10.63 -10.18
N LEU A 195 -3.98 10.12 -11.05
CA LEU A 195 -2.61 10.57 -11.15
C LEU A 195 -2.64 12.09 -11.31
N THR A 196 -1.97 12.77 -10.40
CA THR A 196 -2.04 14.22 -10.13
C THR A 196 -1.32 15.07 -11.18
N ASN A 197 -1.42 14.77 -12.47
CA ASN A 197 -0.67 15.50 -13.49
C ASN A 197 -1.57 16.35 -14.40
N ALA A 198 -2.62 15.83 -15.04
CA ALA A 198 -3.41 16.66 -15.97
C ALA A 198 -4.18 17.79 -15.27
N ASP A 199 -4.99 17.48 -14.27
CA ASP A 199 -5.79 18.49 -13.53
C ASP A 199 -4.91 19.57 -12.88
N HIS A 200 -3.70 19.21 -12.46
CA HIS A 200 -2.73 20.13 -11.86
C HIS A 200 -2.08 21.04 -12.91
N LEU A 201 -1.62 20.46 -14.02
CA LEU A 201 -1.03 21.21 -15.14
C LEU A 201 -2.08 22.13 -15.79
N GLU A 202 -3.35 21.74 -15.79
CA GLU A 202 -4.47 22.56 -16.27
C GLU A 202 -4.73 23.76 -15.35
N LYS A 203 -4.61 23.58 -14.03
CA LYS A 203 -4.70 24.68 -13.06
C LYS A 203 -3.51 25.63 -13.14
N GLU A 204 -2.28 25.11 -13.21
CA GLU A 204 -1.08 25.94 -13.42
C GLU A 204 -1.13 26.69 -14.75
N LEU A 205 -1.57 26.04 -15.82
CA LEU A 205 -1.75 26.67 -17.12
C LEU A 205 -2.72 27.85 -17.04
N LYS A 206 -3.81 27.70 -16.28
CA LYS A 206 -4.78 28.77 -16.05
C LYS A 206 -4.14 29.94 -15.29
N ASP A 207 -3.44 29.67 -14.20
CA ASP A 207 -2.79 30.69 -13.37
C ASP A 207 -1.72 31.46 -14.17
N TYR A 208 -0.85 30.78 -14.94
CA TYR A 208 0.15 31.45 -15.77
C TYR A 208 -0.46 32.18 -16.98
N SER A 209 -1.57 31.68 -17.53
CA SER A 209 -2.31 32.40 -18.59
C SER A 209 -2.94 33.68 -18.07
N GLU A 210 -3.46 33.68 -16.84
CA GLU A 210 -3.98 34.88 -16.16
C GLU A 210 -2.86 35.89 -15.83
N MET A 211 -1.67 35.41 -15.46
CA MET A 211 -0.49 36.27 -15.27
C MET A 211 0.04 36.84 -16.58
N LEU A 212 0.03 36.06 -17.66
CA LEU A 212 0.41 36.49 -19.00
C LEU A 212 -0.56 37.56 -19.54
N ALA A 213 -1.86 37.40 -19.29
CA ALA A 213 -2.87 38.41 -19.66
C ALA A 213 -2.61 39.78 -18.98
N LYS A 214 -2.00 39.78 -17.78
CA LYS A 214 -1.59 40.99 -17.06
C LYS A 214 -0.22 41.52 -17.47
N SER A 215 0.60 40.74 -18.17
CA SER A 215 1.96 41.13 -18.59
C SER A 215 2.34 40.44 -19.91
N PRO A 216 1.79 40.90 -21.06
CA PRO A 216 1.81 40.17 -22.33
C PRO A 216 3.20 40.03 -22.95
N GLU A 217 4.13 40.93 -22.65
CA GLU A 217 5.48 40.97 -23.25
C GLU A 217 6.51 40.14 -22.46
N ASN A 218 6.10 39.49 -21.37
CA ASN A 218 7.02 38.72 -20.55
C ASN A 218 7.40 37.39 -21.24
N LYS A 219 8.57 37.40 -21.90
CA LYS A 219 9.14 36.25 -22.62
C LYS A 219 9.29 34.99 -21.77
N ILE A 220 9.48 35.12 -20.46
CA ILE A 220 9.62 33.98 -19.54
C ILE A 220 8.26 33.33 -19.29
N LEU A 221 7.21 34.13 -19.07
CA LEU A 221 5.84 33.62 -18.90
C LEU A 221 5.33 32.95 -20.18
N LEU A 222 5.66 33.49 -21.36
CA LEU A 222 5.34 32.85 -22.65
C LEU A 222 5.96 31.46 -22.76
N GLN A 223 7.26 31.34 -22.48
CA GLN A 223 7.97 30.05 -22.50
C GLN A 223 7.39 29.05 -21.49
N MET A 224 7.06 29.51 -20.28
CA MET A 224 6.47 28.66 -19.25
C MET A 224 5.07 28.16 -19.63
N VAL A 225 4.23 29.02 -20.24
CA VAL A 225 2.90 28.62 -20.72
C VAL A 225 3.00 27.58 -21.84
N ASP A 226 3.90 27.77 -22.79
CA ASP A 226 4.09 26.81 -23.89
C ASP A 226 4.66 25.46 -23.41
N GLU A 227 5.61 25.49 -22.49
CA GLU A 227 6.14 24.27 -21.84
C GLU A 227 5.06 23.53 -21.04
N LEU A 228 4.20 24.26 -20.31
CA LEU A 228 3.08 23.69 -19.57
C LEU A 228 2.00 23.11 -20.47
N LYS A 229 1.67 23.75 -21.60
CA LYS A 229 0.74 23.19 -22.61
C LYS A 229 1.26 21.86 -23.16
N TRP A 230 2.55 21.80 -23.48
CA TRP A 230 3.16 20.57 -23.99
C TRP A 230 3.14 19.46 -22.93
N ARG A 231 3.51 19.77 -21.69
CA ARG A 231 3.48 18.82 -20.56
C ARG A 231 2.07 18.35 -20.21
N LEU A 232 1.07 19.24 -20.27
CA LEU A 232 -0.34 18.89 -20.07
C LEU A 232 -0.79 17.88 -21.13
N ARG A 233 -0.41 18.12 -22.38
CA ARG A 233 -0.76 17.22 -23.50
C ARG A 233 -0.09 15.86 -23.37
N GLU A 234 1.18 15.79 -22.97
CA GLU A 234 1.84 14.51 -22.67
C GLU A 234 1.20 13.78 -21.48
N ALA A 235 0.83 14.51 -20.42
CA ALA A 235 0.14 13.92 -19.27
C ALA A 235 -1.23 13.35 -19.64
N GLN A 236 -2.01 14.08 -20.45
CA GLN A 236 -3.31 13.61 -20.97
C GLN A 236 -3.16 12.40 -21.89
N LEU A 237 -2.15 12.39 -22.78
CA LEU A 237 -1.85 11.25 -23.64
C LEU A 237 -1.43 10.00 -22.84
N ALA A 238 -0.60 10.18 -21.82
CA ALA A 238 -0.24 9.11 -20.91
C ALA A 238 -1.49 8.60 -20.15
N GLU A 239 -2.35 9.49 -19.67
CA GLU A 239 -3.62 9.12 -19.01
C GLU A 239 -4.55 8.35 -19.96
N GLU A 240 -4.67 8.75 -21.22
CA GLU A 240 -5.44 8.04 -22.25
C GLU A 240 -4.83 6.67 -22.60
N GLU A 241 -3.50 6.58 -22.71
CA GLU A 241 -2.79 5.32 -22.92
C GLU A 241 -2.94 4.37 -21.72
N HIS A 242 -2.94 4.92 -20.51
CA HIS A 242 -3.16 4.18 -19.25
C HIS A 242 -4.63 3.82 -19.00
N ALA A 243 -5.59 4.59 -19.54
CA ALA A 243 -7.01 4.25 -19.51
C ALA A 243 -7.35 3.09 -20.45
N LYS A 244 -6.58 2.92 -21.54
CA LYS A 244 -6.65 1.74 -22.43
C LYS A 244 -6.11 0.46 -21.76
N ASP A 245 -5.30 0.59 -20.71
CA ASP A 245 -4.68 -0.52 -19.96
C ASP A 245 -5.55 -1.11 -18.84
N ILE A 246 -6.76 -0.60 -18.62
CA ILE A 246 -7.74 -1.20 -17.69
C ILE A 246 -8.62 -2.16 -18.49
N PRO A 247 -8.57 -3.49 -18.24
CA PRO A 247 -9.52 -4.40 -18.84
C PRO A 247 -10.93 -3.97 -18.45
N LYS A 248 -11.70 -3.45 -19.42
CA LYS A 248 -13.07 -2.98 -19.21
C LYS A 248 -14.06 -4.10 -18.86
N ASP A 249 -13.66 -5.35 -19.08
CA ASP A 249 -14.46 -6.56 -18.88
C ASP A 249 -13.64 -7.68 -18.21
N ASP A 250 -14.31 -8.49 -17.38
CA ASP A 250 -13.70 -9.52 -16.51
C ASP A 250 -13.05 -10.66 -17.30
N LEU A 251 -13.53 -10.94 -18.53
CA LEU A 251 -12.90 -11.90 -19.42
C LEU A 251 -11.56 -11.38 -19.95
N THR A 252 -11.48 -10.09 -20.25
CA THR A 252 -10.24 -9.44 -20.69
C THR A 252 -9.23 -9.42 -19.54
N TYR A 253 -9.69 -9.14 -18.32
CA TYR A 253 -8.85 -9.25 -17.12
C TYR A 253 -8.29 -10.67 -16.96
N THR A 254 -9.15 -11.68 -17.04
CA THR A 254 -8.75 -13.09 -16.86
C THR A 254 -7.72 -13.50 -17.91
N LYS A 255 -7.94 -13.09 -19.17
CA LYS A 255 -7.01 -13.34 -20.28
C LYS A 255 -5.64 -12.71 -20.02
N GLU A 256 -5.60 -11.46 -19.55
CA GLU A 256 -4.34 -10.78 -19.25
C GLU A 256 -3.66 -11.35 -18.01
N PHE A 257 -4.39 -11.51 -16.90
CA PHE A 257 -3.87 -12.00 -15.62
C PHE A 257 -3.19 -13.36 -15.75
N LEU A 258 -3.83 -14.29 -16.47
CA LEU A 258 -3.28 -15.63 -16.70
C LEU A 258 -2.41 -15.73 -17.95
N ALA A 259 -2.27 -14.65 -18.73
CA ALA A 259 -1.64 -14.66 -20.06
C ALA A 259 -2.20 -15.80 -20.94
N LEU A 260 -3.53 -15.82 -21.12
CA LEU A 260 -4.24 -16.81 -21.95
C LEU A 260 -4.22 -16.41 -23.43
N THR A 261 -4.13 -17.41 -24.29
CA THR A 261 -4.51 -17.27 -25.70
C THR A 261 -6.03 -17.17 -25.84
N SER A 262 -6.52 -16.59 -26.94
CA SER A 262 -7.97 -16.53 -27.22
C SER A 262 -8.61 -17.93 -27.26
N ARG A 263 -7.86 -18.96 -27.68
CA ARG A 263 -8.31 -20.35 -27.69
C ARG A 263 -8.45 -20.94 -26.28
N GLU A 264 -7.53 -20.62 -25.38
CA GLU A 264 -7.62 -21.04 -23.97
C GLU A 264 -8.76 -20.35 -23.24
N LEU A 265 -8.97 -19.05 -23.48
CA LEU A 265 -10.12 -18.33 -22.94
C LEU A 265 -11.45 -18.93 -23.43
N ALA A 266 -11.57 -19.21 -24.73
CA ALA A 266 -12.76 -19.86 -25.30
C ALA A 266 -12.99 -21.26 -24.69
N LYS A 267 -11.91 -22.01 -24.41
CA LYS A 267 -11.99 -23.29 -23.70
C LYS A 267 -12.52 -23.11 -22.27
N CYS A 268 -12.06 -22.10 -21.52
CA CYS A 268 -12.61 -21.75 -20.20
C CYS A 268 -14.10 -21.48 -20.24
N CYS A 269 -14.54 -20.61 -21.17
CA CYS A 269 -15.96 -20.31 -21.35
C CYS A 269 -16.76 -21.55 -21.74
N SER A 270 -16.21 -22.43 -22.58
CA SER A 270 -16.88 -23.68 -22.96
C SER A 270 -16.98 -24.68 -21.80
N VAL A 271 -15.94 -24.83 -20.98
CA VAL A 271 -15.99 -25.70 -19.79
C VAL A 271 -17.08 -25.21 -18.85
N PHE A 272 -17.10 -23.90 -18.57
CA PHE A 272 -18.10 -23.26 -17.73
C PHE A 272 -19.53 -23.49 -18.25
N ARG A 273 -19.78 -23.18 -19.53
CA ARG A 273 -21.10 -23.38 -20.16
C ARG A 273 -21.55 -24.85 -20.13
N LYS A 274 -20.64 -25.81 -20.36
CA LYS A 274 -20.95 -27.25 -20.32
C LYS A 274 -21.24 -27.75 -18.91
N SER A 275 -20.57 -27.18 -17.90
CA SER A 275 -20.79 -27.57 -16.51
C SER A 275 -22.11 -27.09 -15.91
N ILE A 276 -22.73 -26.08 -16.53
CA ILE A 276 -23.84 -25.33 -15.96
C ILE A 276 -25.05 -25.39 -16.91
N ALA A 277 -25.15 -26.48 -17.69
CA ALA A 277 -26.20 -26.71 -18.69
C ALA A 277 -27.64 -26.62 -18.14
N ASN A 278 -27.82 -26.64 -16.81
CA ASN A 278 -29.12 -26.54 -16.15
C ASN A 278 -29.41 -25.16 -15.52
N ALA A 279 -28.47 -24.20 -15.51
CA ALA A 279 -28.72 -22.89 -14.92
C ALA A 279 -29.40 -21.94 -15.91
N ARG A 280 -30.37 -21.20 -15.40
CA ARG A 280 -31.22 -20.27 -16.14
C ARG A 280 -30.38 -19.11 -16.70
N GLY A 281 -29.92 -19.27 -17.95
CA GLY A 281 -29.34 -18.22 -18.79
C GLY A 281 -27.97 -17.68 -18.34
N GLU A 282 -26.86 -18.26 -18.83
CA GLU A 282 -25.47 -17.79 -18.69
C GLU A 282 -25.00 -17.33 -17.28
N ARG A 283 -25.74 -17.70 -16.25
CA ARG A 283 -25.67 -17.15 -14.90
C ARG A 283 -25.66 -18.29 -13.88
N VAL A 284 -24.89 -18.13 -12.80
CA VAL A 284 -24.57 -19.22 -11.87
C VAL A 284 -24.79 -18.80 -10.43
N SER A 285 -25.60 -19.57 -9.70
CA SER A 285 -25.69 -19.44 -8.26
C SER A 285 -24.53 -20.14 -7.56
N ILE A 286 -24.22 -19.75 -6.33
CA ILE A 286 -23.19 -20.42 -5.52
C ILE A 286 -23.51 -21.92 -5.33
N ASP A 287 -24.78 -22.28 -5.21
CA ASP A 287 -25.22 -23.66 -5.00
C ASP A 287 -24.96 -24.51 -6.24
N ASP A 288 -25.26 -23.97 -7.44
CA ASP A 288 -24.92 -24.61 -8.71
C ASP A 288 -23.41 -24.84 -8.83
N TYR A 289 -22.61 -23.88 -8.36
CA TYR A 289 -21.16 -23.98 -8.38
C TYR A 289 -20.63 -25.03 -7.38
N CYS A 290 -21.24 -25.15 -6.20
CA CYS A 290 -20.95 -26.25 -5.25
C CYS A 290 -21.22 -27.62 -5.89
N ILE A 291 -22.36 -27.76 -6.58
CA ILE A 291 -22.73 -29.00 -7.30
C ILE A 291 -21.73 -29.30 -8.41
N PHE A 292 -21.34 -28.29 -9.19
CA PHE A 292 -20.34 -28.43 -10.24
C PHE A 292 -19.00 -28.96 -9.71
N LEU A 293 -18.55 -28.42 -8.56
CA LEU A 293 -17.34 -28.87 -7.88
C LEU A 293 -17.53 -30.17 -7.10
N ARG A 294 -18.76 -30.68 -6.97
CA ARG A 294 -19.09 -31.82 -6.10
C ARG A 294 -18.59 -31.56 -4.67
N GLU A 295 -18.87 -30.37 -4.16
CA GLU A 295 -18.62 -29.97 -2.78
C GLU A 295 -19.97 -29.92 -2.03
N PRO A 296 -20.00 -30.24 -0.73
CA PRO A 296 -21.23 -30.15 0.06
C PRO A 296 -21.70 -28.70 0.14
N LEU A 297 -23.02 -28.48 0.20
CA LEU A 297 -23.61 -27.14 0.30
C LEU A 297 -23.16 -26.37 1.56
N SER A 298 -22.66 -27.05 2.59
CA SER A 298 -22.01 -26.40 3.74
C SER A 298 -20.83 -25.51 3.32
N MET A 299 -20.18 -25.78 2.18
CA MET A 299 -19.07 -24.98 1.63
C MET A 299 -19.53 -23.74 0.87
N ALA A 300 -20.83 -23.55 0.64
CA ALA A 300 -21.37 -22.39 -0.07
C ALA A 300 -20.91 -21.03 0.52
N PRO A 301 -20.85 -20.82 1.84
CA PRO A 301 -20.33 -19.56 2.41
C PRO A 301 -18.87 -19.31 2.04
N PHE A 302 -18.02 -20.33 2.08
CA PHE A 302 -16.62 -20.21 1.67
C PHE A 302 -16.48 -19.95 0.17
N ILE A 303 -17.24 -20.67 -0.65
CA ILE A 303 -17.23 -20.48 -2.10
C ILE A 303 -17.71 -19.09 -2.47
N ARG A 304 -18.73 -18.54 -1.79
CA ARG A 304 -19.16 -17.15 -2.00
C ARG A 304 -18.01 -16.14 -1.84
N GLN A 305 -17.19 -16.32 -0.80
CA GLN A 305 -16.03 -15.45 -0.56
C GLN A 305 -14.99 -15.52 -1.67
N ILE A 306 -14.88 -16.67 -2.35
CA ILE A 306 -13.99 -16.81 -3.51
C ILE A 306 -14.44 -15.89 -4.65
N PHE A 307 -15.75 -15.70 -4.83
CA PHE A 307 -16.30 -14.79 -5.84
C PHE A 307 -16.19 -13.32 -5.45
N GLU A 308 -16.00 -13.03 -4.17
CA GLU A 308 -15.73 -11.68 -3.67
C GLU A 308 -14.24 -11.29 -3.82
N LEU A 309 -13.31 -12.26 -3.90
CA LEU A 309 -11.86 -12.03 -4.08
C LEU A 309 -11.51 -11.02 -5.20
N PRO A 310 -12.08 -11.11 -6.41
CA PRO A 310 -11.73 -10.17 -7.48
C PRO A 310 -12.44 -8.81 -7.35
N ALA A 311 -13.60 -8.77 -6.67
CA ALA A 311 -14.32 -7.52 -6.38
C ALA A 311 -13.57 -6.69 -5.32
N SER A 312 -12.87 -7.35 -4.40
CA SER A 312 -12.01 -6.75 -3.37
C SER A 312 -10.77 -6.02 -3.91
N SER A 313 -10.53 -6.00 -5.23
CA SER A 313 -9.62 -5.02 -5.85
C SER A 313 -10.14 -3.56 -5.75
N SER A 314 -11.37 -3.38 -5.23
CA SER A 314 -11.99 -2.10 -4.88
C SER A 314 -12.02 -1.81 -3.36
N GLY A 315 -11.31 -2.58 -2.53
CA GLY A 315 -11.04 -2.21 -1.13
C GLY A 315 -12.23 -2.15 -0.16
N MET A 316 -13.38 -2.72 -0.51
CA MET A 316 -14.48 -2.96 0.42
C MET A 316 -15.00 -4.38 0.21
N LEU A 317 -15.03 -5.18 1.28
CA LEU A 317 -16.01 -6.26 1.38
C LEU A 317 -17.37 -5.56 1.38
N VAL A 318 -18.04 -5.54 0.22
CA VAL A 318 -19.44 -5.15 0.17
C VAL A 318 -20.19 -6.26 0.90
N GLN A 319 -20.41 -6.07 2.20
CA GLN A 319 -21.48 -6.80 2.88
C GLN A 319 -22.75 -6.43 2.14
N HIS A 320 -23.30 -7.37 1.38
CA HIS A 320 -24.67 -7.23 0.96
C HIS A 320 -25.52 -7.26 2.23
N PRO A 321 -26.30 -6.20 2.50
CA PRO A 321 -27.31 -6.28 3.53
C PRO A 321 -28.26 -7.38 3.11
N SER A 322 -28.46 -8.35 4.00
CA SER A 322 -29.65 -9.20 4.17
C SER A 322 -30.79 -8.94 3.17
N SER A 323 -30.59 -9.32 1.91
CA SER A 323 -31.63 -9.45 0.91
C SER A 323 -31.59 -10.89 0.47
N ASN A 324 -32.74 -11.56 0.52
CA ASN A 324 -32.94 -12.98 0.22
C ASN A 324 -32.61 -13.41 -1.23
N ASN A 325 -31.86 -12.60 -1.98
CA ASN A 325 -31.44 -12.94 -3.34
C ASN A 325 -30.07 -13.64 -3.29
N VAL A 326 -30.07 -14.92 -3.66
CA VAL A 326 -28.85 -15.69 -3.91
C VAL A 326 -28.04 -14.95 -4.99
N PRO A 327 -26.76 -14.60 -4.77
CA PRO A 327 -25.97 -13.89 -5.75
C PRO A 327 -25.76 -14.78 -6.96
N ILE A 328 -26.03 -14.21 -8.12
CA ILE A 328 -25.95 -14.88 -9.41
C ILE A 328 -24.81 -14.24 -10.19
N PHE A 329 -23.80 -15.01 -10.54
CA PHE A 329 -22.59 -14.53 -11.22
C PHE A 329 -22.61 -14.88 -12.71
N ASP A 330 -22.10 -13.97 -13.55
CA ASP A 330 -21.92 -14.23 -14.97
C ASP A 330 -20.62 -15.01 -15.26
N VAL A 331 -20.43 -15.37 -16.53
CA VAL A 331 -19.24 -16.11 -17.00
C VAL A 331 -17.95 -15.35 -16.69
N GLY A 332 -17.95 -14.02 -16.86
CA GLY A 332 -16.77 -13.17 -16.67
C GLY A 332 -16.31 -13.16 -15.22
N ALA A 333 -17.21 -12.79 -14.30
CA ALA A 333 -16.96 -12.74 -12.88
C ALA A 333 -16.51 -14.11 -12.34
N THR A 334 -17.14 -15.20 -12.80
CA THR A 334 -16.79 -16.55 -12.36
C THR A 334 -15.39 -16.97 -12.80
N LEU A 335 -15.04 -16.72 -14.07
CA LEU A 335 -13.71 -17.05 -14.58
C LEU A 335 -12.62 -16.22 -13.91
N LYS A 336 -12.90 -14.95 -13.61
CA LYS A 336 -12.01 -14.08 -12.87
C LYS A 336 -11.78 -14.57 -11.44
N ALA A 337 -12.85 -14.90 -10.72
CA ALA A 337 -12.78 -15.49 -9.37
C ALA A 337 -11.98 -16.78 -9.35
N THR A 338 -12.28 -17.67 -10.29
CA THR A 338 -11.57 -18.94 -10.47
C THR A 338 -10.08 -18.71 -10.72
N ALA A 339 -9.74 -17.78 -11.62
CA ALA A 339 -8.37 -17.46 -11.97
C ALA A 339 -7.57 -16.94 -10.78
N VAL A 340 -8.11 -15.95 -10.05
CA VAL A 340 -7.45 -15.36 -8.88
C VAL A 340 -7.26 -16.43 -7.80
N PHE A 341 -8.31 -17.19 -7.48
CA PHE A 341 -8.26 -18.19 -6.42
C PHE A 341 -7.33 -19.35 -6.74
N CYS A 342 -7.35 -19.86 -7.99
CA CYS A 342 -6.46 -20.96 -8.41
C CYS A 342 -4.98 -20.55 -8.43
N MET A 343 -4.69 -19.25 -8.49
CA MET A 343 -3.33 -18.70 -8.46
C MET A 343 -2.83 -18.38 -7.03
N LEU A 344 -3.66 -18.53 -5.99
CA LEU A 344 -3.21 -18.33 -4.61
C LEU A 344 -2.21 -19.41 -4.20
N CYS A 345 -1.06 -18.98 -3.69
CA CYS A 345 -0.10 -19.86 -3.03
C CYS A 345 -0.61 -20.27 -1.64
N SER A 346 -0.01 -21.32 -1.04
CA SER A 346 -0.42 -21.80 0.30
C SER A 346 -0.48 -20.69 1.38
N PRO A 347 0.51 -19.80 1.52
CA PRO A 347 0.42 -18.69 2.48
C PRO A 347 -0.69 -17.68 2.15
N GLU A 348 -0.99 -17.47 0.87
CA GLU A 348 -2.02 -16.54 0.43
C GLU A 348 -3.42 -17.11 0.65
N LEU A 349 -3.58 -18.43 0.49
CA LEU A 349 -4.82 -19.13 0.83
C LEU A 349 -5.08 -19.08 2.34
N MET A 350 -4.04 -19.24 3.16
CA MET A 350 -4.16 -19.08 4.63
C MET A 350 -4.59 -17.65 5.00
N LYS A 351 -3.97 -16.63 4.38
CA LYS A 351 -4.37 -15.22 4.56
C LYS A 351 -5.80 -14.97 4.11
N PHE A 352 -6.22 -15.57 3.00
CA PHE A 352 -7.59 -15.45 2.52
C PHE A 352 -8.60 -15.99 3.54
N VAL A 353 -8.36 -17.19 4.09
CA VAL A 353 -9.24 -17.77 5.12
C VAL A 353 -9.25 -16.92 6.38
N PHE A 354 -8.11 -16.37 6.80
CA PHE A 354 -8.03 -15.45 7.94
C PHE A 354 -8.82 -14.16 7.70
N ASN A 355 -8.61 -13.51 6.56
CA ASN A 355 -9.27 -12.25 6.21
C ASN A 355 -10.79 -12.40 6.05
N TRP A 356 -11.26 -13.59 5.66
CA TRP A 356 -12.69 -13.89 5.65
C TRP A 356 -13.31 -13.76 7.06
N GLN A 357 -12.56 -14.11 8.10
CA GLN A 357 -13.01 -14.00 9.49
C GLN A 357 -12.72 -12.65 10.14
N ASP A 358 -11.82 -11.86 9.56
CA ASP A 358 -11.55 -10.47 9.95
C ASP A 358 -12.01 -9.47 8.86
N PRO A 359 -13.33 -9.34 8.62
CA PRO A 359 -13.83 -8.45 7.58
C PRO A 359 -13.55 -6.96 7.88
N ARG A 360 -13.22 -6.63 9.13
CA ARG A 360 -12.86 -5.26 9.56
C ARG A 360 -11.37 -4.97 9.40
N GLY A 361 -10.54 -5.96 9.02
CA GLY A 361 -9.11 -5.79 8.85
C GLY A 361 -8.38 -5.37 10.13
N THR A 362 -8.87 -5.83 11.27
CA THR A 362 -8.30 -5.55 12.60
C THR A 362 -6.94 -6.23 12.80
N GLY A 363 -6.65 -7.29 12.04
CA GLY A 363 -5.46 -8.13 12.15
C GLY A 363 -5.62 -9.29 13.14
N PHE A 364 -6.81 -9.46 13.73
CA PHE A 364 -7.10 -10.46 14.75
C PHE A 364 -8.44 -11.16 14.47
N ILE A 365 -8.54 -12.44 14.84
CA ILE A 365 -9.78 -13.21 14.79
C ILE A 365 -10.11 -13.77 16.17
N GLU A 366 -11.38 -13.80 16.52
CA GLU A 366 -11.81 -14.44 17.77
C GLU A 366 -11.83 -15.97 17.60
N SER A 367 -11.47 -16.71 18.66
CA SER A 367 -11.53 -18.17 18.67
C SER A 367 -12.89 -18.73 18.23
N LYS A 368 -14.00 -18.03 18.55
CA LYS A 368 -15.36 -18.41 18.13
C LYS A 368 -15.54 -18.35 16.60
N GLN A 369 -15.09 -17.27 15.96
CA GLN A 369 -15.17 -17.09 14.50
C GLN A 369 -14.35 -18.17 13.78
N PHE A 370 -13.18 -18.52 14.33
CA PHE A 370 -12.38 -19.60 13.79
C PHE A 370 -13.07 -20.98 13.89
N LEU A 371 -13.73 -21.26 15.03
CA LEU A 371 -14.52 -22.49 15.21
C LEU A 371 -15.70 -22.56 14.23
N ASP A 372 -16.35 -21.43 13.92
CA ASP A 372 -17.43 -21.37 12.93
C ASP A 372 -16.95 -21.79 11.53
N VAL A 373 -15.75 -21.35 11.11
CA VAL A 373 -15.13 -21.79 9.85
C VAL A 373 -14.86 -23.28 9.85
N LEU A 374 -14.36 -23.80 10.97
CA LEU A 374 -14.11 -25.23 11.08
C LEU A 374 -15.40 -26.05 11.02
N GLY A 375 -16.51 -25.53 11.54
CA GLY A 375 -17.84 -26.11 11.37
C GLY A 375 -18.28 -26.15 9.90
N ILE A 376 -17.94 -25.13 9.11
CA ILE A 376 -18.20 -25.10 7.66
C ILE A 376 -17.33 -26.11 6.91
N PHE A 377 -16.03 -26.17 7.23
CA PHE A 377 -15.05 -27.03 6.57
C PHE A 377 -15.24 -28.52 6.92
N HIS A 378 -15.67 -28.78 8.15
CA HIS A 378 -15.81 -30.12 8.72
C HIS A 378 -17.20 -30.29 9.35
N PRO A 379 -18.28 -30.24 8.53
CA PRO A 379 -19.67 -30.27 9.02
C PRO A 379 -20.03 -31.57 9.74
N ARG A 380 -19.24 -32.62 9.53
CA ARG A 380 -19.30 -33.87 10.28
C ARG A 380 -18.16 -33.86 11.28
N HIS A 381 -18.39 -33.39 12.50
CA HIS A 381 -17.45 -33.47 13.64
C HIS A 381 -17.06 -34.91 14.05
N ARG A 382 -17.32 -35.92 13.20
CA ARG A 382 -17.13 -37.35 13.48
C ARG A 382 -15.81 -37.93 12.99
N ASP A 383 -14.92 -37.11 12.44
CA ASP A 383 -13.53 -37.57 12.27
C ASP A 383 -12.87 -37.50 13.65
N ASP A 384 -12.63 -38.65 14.29
CA ASP A 384 -11.95 -38.76 15.58
C ASP A 384 -10.61 -37.98 15.62
N VAL A 385 -10.00 -37.82 14.45
CA VAL A 385 -8.77 -37.05 14.21
C VAL A 385 -8.99 -35.55 14.42
N LEU A 386 -10.13 -34.99 14.00
CA LEU A 386 -10.47 -33.56 14.17
C LEU A 386 -10.83 -33.24 15.61
N ALA A 387 -11.65 -34.10 16.25
CA ALA A 387 -11.96 -33.96 17.67
C ALA A 387 -10.68 -34.07 18.53
N GLY A 388 -9.78 -35.00 18.20
CA GLY A 388 -8.47 -35.12 18.84
C GLY A 388 -7.52 -33.95 18.56
N THR A 389 -7.61 -33.34 17.37
CA THR A 389 -6.82 -32.14 17.03
C THR A 389 -7.33 -30.92 17.77
N LEU A 390 -8.65 -30.72 17.84
CA LEU A 390 -9.27 -29.62 18.58
C LEU A 390 -9.05 -29.75 20.09
N LYS A 391 -9.02 -30.96 20.65
CA LYS A 391 -8.64 -31.18 22.06
C LYS A 391 -7.17 -30.87 22.35
N LYS A 392 -6.29 -31.02 21.35
CA LYS A 392 -4.84 -30.71 21.47
C LYS A 392 -4.54 -29.24 21.26
N ILE A 393 -5.41 -28.52 20.57
CA ILE A 393 -5.30 -27.08 20.47
C ILE A 393 -6.11 -26.51 21.62
N ASP A 394 -5.42 -26.26 22.73
CA ASP A 394 -5.99 -25.51 23.84
C ASP A 394 -6.22 -24.07 23.35
N PHE A 395 -7.41 -23.80 22.79
CA PHE A 395 -7.84 -22.47 22.38
C PHE A 395 -8.47 -21.80 23.59
N PRO A 396 -7.84 -20.78 24.19
CA PRO A 396 -8.47 -20.06 25.28
C PRO A 396 -9.72 -19.36 24.71
N LEU A 397 -10.88 -19.78 25.19
CA LEU A 397 -12.16 -19.22 24.77
C LEU A 397 -12.20 -17.74 25.16
N GLY A 398 -12.27 -16.86 24.16
CA GLY A 398 -12.28 -15.40 24.34
C GLY A 398 -10.96 -14.69 24.00
N GLU A 399 -9.90 -15.43 23.67
CA GLU A 399 -8.64 -14.83 23.21
C GLU A 399 -8.68 -14.48 21.72
N MET A 400 -8.00 -13.38 21.37
CA MET A 400 -7.85 -12.87 20.01
C MET A 400 -6.61 -13.50 19.38
N MET A 401 -6.75 -14.12 18.21
CA MET A 401 -5.65 -14.77 17.50
C MET A 401 -5.14 -13.88 16.37
N SER A 402 -3.84 -13.61 16.37
CA SER A 402 -3.16 -12.93 15.27
C SER A 402 -2.97 -13.85 14.05
N PHE A 403 -2.72 -13.26 12.88
CA PHE A 403 -2.40 -14.06 11.68
C PHE A 403 -1.18 -14.98 11.86
N SER A 404 -0.17 -14.54 12.64
CA SER A 404 1.04 -15.33 12.88
C SER A 404 0.74 -16.60 13.68
N GLU A 405 -0.12 -16.50 14.70
CA GLU A 405 -0.55 -17.65 15.50
C GLU A 405 -1.40 -18.60 14.66
N PHE A 406 -2.36 -18.04 13.93
CA PHE A 406 -3.16 -18.80 12.97
C PHE A 406 -2.29 -19.60 11.99
N GLU A 407 -1.31 -18.94 11.35
CA GLU A 407 -0.40 -19.59 10.41
C GLU A 407 0.41 -20.72 11.08
N CYS A 408 0.87 -20.50 12.31
CA CYS A 408 1.59 -21.52 13.08
C CYS A 408 0.70 -22.75 13.34
N TYR A 409 -0.55 -22.56 13.77
CA TYR A 409 -1.50 -23.65 13.96
C TYR A 409 -1.80 -24.38 12.66
N MET A 410 -1.99 -23.66 11.56
CA MET A 410 -2.33 -24.28 10.27
C MET A 410 -1.14 -25.04 9.66
N LYS A 411 0.09 -24.61 9.92
CA LYS A 411 1.31 -25.38 9.60
C LYS A 411 1.41 -26.66 10.44
N LYS A 412 1.05 -26.60 11.73
CA LYS A 412 1.08 -27.74 12.65
C LYS A 412 -0.05 -28.75 12.37
N PHE A 413 -1.22 -28.25 11.93
CA PHE A 413 -2.42 -29.04 11.68
C PHE A 413 -3.00 -28.77 10.28
N PRO A 414 -2.30 -29.15 9.20
CA PRO A 414 -2.69 -28.82 7.83
C PRO A 414 -4.04 -29.42 7.40
N ARG A 415 -4.51 -30.48 8.09
CA ARG A 415 -5.81 -31.10 7.83
C ARG A 415 -6.98 -30.14 8.11
N LEU A 416 -6.80 -29.15 8.98
CA LEU A 416 -7.85 -28.19 9.32
C LEU A 416 -8.27 -27.34 8.11
N LEU A 417 -7.32 -26.90 7.29
CA LEU A 417 -7.60 -26.15 6.05
C LEU A 417 -7.72 -27.03 4.80
N TYR A 418 -7.57 -28.34 4.93
CA TYR A 418 -7.63 -29.24 3.78
C TYR A 418 -8.86 -29.01 2.88
N PRO A 419 -10.08 -28.75 3.41
CA PRO A 419 -11.24 -28.43 2.57
C PRO A 419 -11.04 -27.22 1.65
N ALA A 420 -10.36 -26.16 2.10
CA ALA A 420 -10.04 -25.00 1.26
C ALA A 420 -9.09 -25.37 0.11
N PHE A 421 -8.04 -26.13 0.40
CA PHE A 421 -7.11 -26.65 -0.61
C PHE A 421 -7.78 -27.63 -1.58
N ARG A 422 -8.70 -28.45 -1.08
CA ARG A 422 -9.49 -29.39 -1.89
C ARG A 422 -10.38 -28.64 -2.88
N VAL A 423 -11.08 -27.59 -2.45
CA VAL A 423 -11.88 -26.73 -3.34
C VAL A 423 -10.99 -26.13 -4.42
N GLN A 424 -9.83 -25.57 -4.05
CA GLN A 424 -8.86 -25.01 -5.01
C GLN A 424 -8.40 -26.05 -6.04
N GLU A 425 -8.04 -27.24 -5.58
CA GLU A 425 -7.57 -28.32 -6.44
C GLU A 425 -8.68 -28.83 -7.38
N LYS A 426 -9.91 -28.97 -6.89
CA LYS A 426 -11.05 -29.34 -7.73
C LYS A 426 -11.36 -28.29 -8.79
N MET A 427 -11.28 -27.00 -8.46
CA MET A 427 -11.39 -25.93 -9.45
C MET A 427 -10.28 -26.07 -10.51
N ARG A 428 -9.02 -26.25 -10.09
CA ARG A 428 -7.90 -26.45 -11.02
C ARG A 428 -8.13 -27.62 -11.97
N GLN A 429 -8.59 -28.75 -11.44
CA GLN A 429 -8.87 -29.97 -12.20
C GLN A 429 -9.97 -29.78 -13.24
N LYS A 430 -11.06 -29.08 -12.88
CA LYS A 430 -12.21 -28.90 -13.78
C LYS A 430 -11.93 -28.03 -15.00
N PHE A 431 -11.11 -26.97 -14.86
CA PHE A 431 -10.88 -26.02 -15.95
C PHE A 431 -9.76 -26.44 -16.91
N PHE A 432 -8.51 -26.45 -16.43
CA PHE A 432 -7.32 -26.73 -17.27
C PHE A 432 -6.52 -27.95 -16.82
N GLY A 433 -6.89 -28.57 -15.70
CA GLY A 433 -6.12 -29.64 -15.08
C GLY A 433 -4.97 -29.10 -14.24
N SER A 434 -4.63 -29.82 -13.17
CA SER A 434 -3.67 -29.37 -12.15
C SER A 434 -2.26 -29.14 -12.72
N GLY A 435 -1.84 -29.92 -13.72
CA GLY A 435 -0.55 -29.75 -14.37
C GLY A 435 -0.38 -28.39 -15.05
N TRP A 436 -1.43 -27.87 -15.70
CA TRP A 436 -1.41 -26.56 -16.34
C TRP A 436 -1.31 -25.44 -15.30
N TRP A 437 -2.10 -25.54 -14.23
CA TRP A 437 -2.10 -24.55 -13.14
C TRP A 437 -0.78 -24.55 -12.38
N ASN A 438 -0.19 -25.71 -12.09
CA ASN A 438 1.10 -25.82 -11.43
C ASN A 438 2.23 -25.19 -12.27
N ARG A 439 2.17 -25.33 -13.60
CA ARG A 439 3.09 -24.63 -14.52
C ARG A 439 2.90 -23.12 -14.44
N LYS A 440 1.66 -22.62 -14.51
CA LYS A 440 1.37 -21.18 -14.43
C LYS A 440 1.76 -20.58 -13.07
N LEU A 441 1.50 -21.27 -11.97
CA LEU A 441 1.88 -20.85 -10.63
C LEU A 441 3.40 -20.72 -10.52
N ARG A 442 4.16 -21.68 -11.06
CA ARG A 442 5.63 -21.62 -11.10
C ARG A 442 6.12 -20.38 -11.86
N LEU A 443 5.58 -20.15 -13.06
CA LEU A 443 5.95 -18.98 -13.88
C LEU A 443 5.60 -17.67 -13.17
N TYR A 444 4.45 -17.60 -12.52
CA TYR A 444 4.01 -16.43 -11.76
C TYR A 444 4.91 -16.16 -10.55
N CYS A 445 5.31 -17.20 -9.81
CA CYS A 445 6.25 -17.10 -8.70
C CYS A 445 7.63 -16.61 -9.16
N GLU A 446 8.13 -17.12 -10.29
CA GLU A 446 9.38 -16.67 -10.90
C GLU A 446 9.29 -15.20 -11.33
N ALA A 447 8.21 -14.80 -12.01
CA ALA A 447 7.95 -13.42 -12.39
C ALA A 447 7.94 -12.47 -11.17
N ARG A 448 7.27 -12.86 -10.08
CA ARG A 448 7.20 -12.08 -8.84
C ARG A 448 8.56 -11.94 -8.16
N LYS A 449 9.36 -13.01 -8.11
CA LYS A 449 10.74 -12.99 -7.59
C LYS A 449 11.63 -12.03 -8.39
N HIS A 450 11.54 -12.08 -9.72
CA HIS A 450 12.27 -11.15 -10.58
C HIS A 450 11.92 -9.69 -10.30
N LEU A 451 10.62 -9.37 -10.20
CA LEU A 451 10.17 -8.02 -9.88
C LEU A 451 10.62 -7.55 -8.49
N GLU A 452 10.68 -8.46 -7.50
CA GLU A 452 11.18 -8.13 -6.16
C GLU A 452 12.69 -7.88 -6.15
N LEU A 453 13.46 -8.66 -6.91
CA LEU A 453 14.89 -8.46 -7.10
C LEU A 453 15.20 -7.13 -7.81
N GLU A 454 14.44 -6.80 -8.86
CA GLU A 454 14.55 -5.50 -9.54
C GLU A 454 14.28 -4.33 -8.59
N ARG A 455 13.28 -4.46 -7.72
CA ARG A 455 12.98 -3.46 -6.69
C ARG A 455 14.12 -3.32 -5.68
N LYS A 456 14.68 -4.43 -5.18
CA LYS A 456 15.82 -4.41 -4.26
C LYS A 456 17.04 -3.73 -4.90
N ARG A 457 17.36 -4.08 -6.16
CA ARG A 457 18.45 -3.44 -6.91
C ARG A 457 18.23 -1.95 -7.12
N SER A 458 17.01 -1.54 -7.45
CA SER A 458 16.67 -0.11 -7.59
C SER A 458 16.84 0.62 -6.26
N GLN A 459 16.35 0.04 -5.16
CA GLN A 459 16.51 0.60 -3.82
C GLN A 459 17.99 0.70 -3.39
N GLU A 460 18.79 -0.33 -3.67
CA GLU A 460 20.24 -0.32 -3.38
C GLU A 460 20.99 0.73 -4.21
N SER A 461 20.59 0.93 -5.47
CA SER A 461 21.14 1.98 -6.33
C SER A 461 20.81 3.37 -5.78
N GLU A 462 19.55 3.60 -5.40
CA GLU A 462 19.10 4.85 -4.78
C GLU A 462 19.81 5.10 -3.44
N ASP A 463 20.04 4.07 -2.62
CA ASP A 463 20.73 4.17 -1.35
C ASP A 463 22.22 4.47 -1.53
N LYS A 464 22.86 3.91 -2.57
CA LYS A 464 24.25 4.27 -2.95
C LYS A 464 24.35 5.72 -3.40
N GLU A 465 23.45 6.15 -4.27
CA GLU A 465 23.40 7.54 -4.74
C GLU A 465 23.14 8.51 -3.58
N ARG A 466 22.30 8.11 -2.62
CA ARG A 466 22.07 8.87 -1.38
C ARG A 466 23.34 9.00 -0.53
N ARG A 467 24.12 7.92 -0.36
CA ARG A 467 25.40 7.98 0.37
C ARG A 467 26.40 8.91 -0.30
N GLN A 468 26.47 8.89 -1.63
CA GLN A 468 27.34 9.79 -2.40
C GLN A 468 26.91 11.26 -2.22
N ARG A 469 25.61 11.55 -2.31
CA ARG A 469 25.10 12.92 -2.07
C ARG A 469 25.38 13.42 -0.65
N TYR A 470 25.30 12.54 0.37
CA TYR A 470 25.65 12.92 1.74
C TYR A 470 27.15 13.18 1.91
N ALA A 471 28.02 12.36 1.30
CA ALA A 471 29.46 12.58 1.33
C ALA A 471 29.85 13.93 0.70
N ILE A 472 29.31 14.22 -0.48
CA ILE A 472 29.52 15.51 -1.17
C ILE A 472 28.98 16.68 -0.33
N SER A 473 27.84 16.50 0.32
CA SER A 473 27.28 17.54 1.21
C SER A 473 28.11 17.74 2.49
N GLU A 474 28.79 16.73 3.01
CA GLU A 474 29.71 16.88 4.15
C GLU A 474 30.99 17.62 3.73
N GLU A 475 31.57 17.29 2.57
CA GLU A 475 32.74 17.98 2.02
C GLU A 475 32.46 19.48 1.81
N LEU A 476 31.33 19.83 1.20
CA LEU A 476 30.91 21.23 0.99
C LEU A 476 30.68 21.99 2.31
N LYS A 477 30.20 21.30 3.36
CA LYS A 477 30.06 21.90 4.69
C LYS A 477 31.44 22.17 5.31
N TYR A 478 32.39 21.25 5.14
CA TYR A 478 33.74 21.40 5.65
C TYR A 478 34.45 22.59 5.00
N GLU A 479 34.38 22.68 3.67
CA GLU A 479 34.94 23.81 2.90
C GLU A 479 34.30 25.16 3.29
N SER A 480 32.97 25.19 3.46
CA SER A 480 32.28 26.39 3.92
C SER A 480 32.71 26.82 5.33
N ILE A 481 32.99 25.87 6.23
CA ILE A 481 33.48 26.15 7.57
C ILE A 481 34.91 26.70 7.49
N GLU A 482 35.80 26.10 6.71
CA GLU A 482 37.17 26.61 6.52
C GLU A 482 37.19 28.03 5.95
N LEU A 483 36.38 28.30 4.92
CA LEU A 483 36.25 29.64 4.33
C LEU A 483 35.76 30.67 5.36
N SER A 484 34.82 30.28 6.24
CA SER A 484 34.33 31.16 7.30
C SER A 484 35.40 31.47 8.36
N ILE A 485 36.26 30.49 8.69
CA ILE A 485 37.39 30.64 9.62
C ILE A 485 38.45 31.54 9.00
N ALA A 486 38.78 31.34 7.73
CA ALA A 486 39.74 32.16 6.98
C ALA A 486 39.28 33.63 6.89
N MET A 487 37.99 33.87 6.62
CA MET A 487 37.43 35.23 6.59
C MET A 487 37.46 35.91 7.97
N ARG A 488 37.20 35.17 9.06
CA ARG A 488 37.32 35.70 10.43
C ARG A 488 38.77 36.07 10.79
N ARG A 489 39.75 35.27 10.35
CA ARG A 489 41.18 35.59 10.52
C ARG A 489 41.58 36.86 9.77
N LYS A 490 41.14 37.02 8.51
CA LYS A 490 41.37 38.25 7.72
C LYS A 490 40.73 39.50 8.35
N ARG A 491 39.53 39.38 8.93
CA ARG A 491 38.87 40.49 9.62
C ARG A 491 39.60 40.91 10.90
N ARG A 492 40.12 39.96 11.67
CA ARG A 492 40.94 40.24 12.87
C ARG A 492 42.28 40.91 12.53
N GLN A 493 42.90 40.52 11.43
CA GLN A 493 44.13 41.20 10.97
C GLN A 493 43.86 42.64 10.52
N ARG A 494 42.72 42.92 9.89
CA ARG A 494 42.32 44.27 9.48
C ARG A 494 41.83 45.19 10.61
N SER A 495 41.53 44.67 11.80
CA SER A 495 41.18 45.50 12.96
C SER A 495 42.36 45.81 13.87
N ASN A 496 43.53 45.20 13.62
CA ASN A 496 44.76 45.38 14.40
C ASN A 496 45.82 46.22 13.65
N THR A 497 45.42 46.79 12.51
CA THR A 497 46.12 47.82 11.71
C THR A 497 45.18 48.97 11.56
#